data_AF-A0A7V6VN32-F1
#
_entry.id   AF-A0A7V6VN32-F1
#
_cell.length_a   1.000
_cell.length_b   1.000
_cell.length_c   1.000
_cell.angle_alpha   90.00
_cell.angle_beta   90.00
_cell.angle_gamma   90.00
#
_symmetry.space_group_name_H-M   'P 1'
#
loop_
_entity.id
_entity.type
_entity.pdbx_description
1 polymer ?
#
loop_
_entity_poly.entity_id
_entity_poly.type
_entity_poly.pdbx_seq_one_letter_code
_entity_poly.pdbx_strand_id
1 'polypeptide(L)'
;MKRITIVLILSLILVLFSACQKAEVKMSELPDFVDRFVTAFYENRDVGTDHDVENFLQGENLTTYLSEKIRLHRFLCERVNLGKTNYSISTKVNAPEELDKETYYVSVAINLKYNYLDLPSEKSGRGTLLELIISTKGGKFSIIDAYEALDYYDEAMIMAFENGEEFNAADEMAEGFSFDLKERFLTGHSVRSFDKSKMLTVVKDMEDNFISKYGESKIY
;
A
#
# COMPACT_ATOMS: atom_id res chain seq x y z
N MET A 1 -49.95 -36.23 -2.87
CA MET A 1 -49.71 -34.77 -2.69
C MET A 1 -48.72 -34.43 -1.57
N LYS A 2 -48.79 -35.02 -0.36
CA LYS A 2 -47.90 -34.67 0.78
C LYS A 2 -46.37 -34.83 0.55
N ARG A 3 -45.93 -35.77 -0.30
CA ARG A 3 -44.48 -36.02 -0.55
C ARG A 3 -43.80 -34.94 -1.41
N ILE A 4 -44.53 -34.33 -2.34
CA ILE A 4 -43.97 -33.31 -3.25
C ILE A 4 -43.70 -32.00 -2.48
N THR A 5 -44.56 -31.66 -1.53
CA THR A 5 -44.41 -30.47 -0.68
C THR A 5 -43.18 -30.54 0.22
N ILE A 6 -42.85 -31.72 0.76
CA ILE A 6 -41.67 -31.91 1.63
C ILE A 6 -40.37 -31.75 0.84
N VAL A 7 -40.31 -32.27 -0.39
CA VAL A 7 -39.12 -32.15 -1.26
C VAL A 7 -38.87 -30.68 -1.62
N LEU A 8 -39.91 -29.92 -1.96
CA LEU A 8 -39.79 -28.48 -2.26
C LEU A 8 -39.28 -27.66 -1.07
N ILE A 9 -39.73 -27.97 0.15
CA ILE A 9 -39.28 -27.27 1.36
C ILE A 9 -37.81 -27.60 1.67
N LEU A 10 -37.38 -28.86 1.57
CA LEU A 10 -35.96 -29.22 1.75
C LEU A 10 -35.05 -28.59 0.68
N SER A 11 -35.53 -28.52 -0.56
CA SER A 11 -34.80 -27.89 -1.68
C SER A 11 -34.59 -26.40 -1.41
N LEU A 12 -35.63 -25.71 -0.94
CA LEU A 12 -35.57 -24.29 -0.62
C LEU A 12 -34.62 -24.02 0.56
N ILE A 13 -34.63 -24.88 1.57
CA ILE A 13 -33.71 -24.80 2.72
C ILE A 13 -32.26 -25.03 2.27
N LEU A 14 -31.97 -26.01 1.43
CA LEU A 14 -30.61 -26.23 0.91
C LEU A 14 -30.09 -25.06 0.06
N VAL A 15 -30.94 -24.44 -0.76
CA VAL A 15 -30.58 -23.25 -1.54
C VAL A 15 -30.34 -22.05 -0.62
N LEU A 16 -31.13 -21.90 0.44
CA LEU A 16 -30.95 -20.85 1.45
C LEU A 16 -29.67 -21.04 2.29
N PHE A 17 -29.28 -22.28 2.60
CA PHE A 17 -28.01 -22.57 3.29
C PHE A 17 -26.79 -22.41 2.38
N SER A 18 -26.88 -22.77 1.09
CA SER A 18 -25.79 -22.53 0.13
C SER A 18 -25.62 -21.06 -0.23
N ALA A 19 -26.69 -20.26 -0.20
CA ALA A 19 -26.60 -18.82 -0.46
C ALA A 19 -26.06 -18.00 0.73
N CYS A 20 -25.88 -18.61 1.91
CA CYS A 20 -25.49 -17.93 3.15
C CYS A 20 -24.16 -18.42 3.74
N GLN A 21 -23.36 -19.19 2.99
CA GLN A 21 -21.95 -19.34 3.31
C GLN A 21 -21.18 -18.18 2.66
N LYS A 22 -21.12 -17.03 3.35
CA LYS A 22 -20.05 -16.07 3.09
C LYS A 22 -18.74 -16.83 3.24
N ALA A 23 -17.92 -16.89 2.19
CA ALA A 23 -16.57 -17.42 2.30
C ALA A 23 -15.84 -16.59 3.37
N GLU A 24 -15.51 -17.22 4.49
CA GLU A 24 -14.76 -16.56 5.56
C GLU A 24 -13.30 -16.46 5.12
N VAL A 25 -12.76 -15.24 5.12
CA VAL A 25 -11.37 -15.00 4.74
C VAL A 25 -10.46 -15.53 5.84
N LYS A 26 -9.46 -16.33 5.48
CA LYS A 26 -8.47 -16.81 6.44
C LYS A 26 -7.46 -15.72 6.73
N MET A 27 -7.49 -15.17 7.94
CA MET A 27 -6.54 -14.14 8.37
C MET A 27 -5.08 -14.59 8.31
N SER A 28 -4.79 -15.90 8.32
CA SER A 28 -3.46 -16.44 8.11
C SER A 28 -2.87 -16.14 6.72
N GLU A 29 -3.71 -15.82 5.73
CA GLU A 29 -3.30 -15.46 4.36
C GLU A 29 -3.07 -13.95 4.18
N LEU A 30 -3.31 -13.15 5.24
CA LEU A 30 -3.12 -11.70 5.20
C LEU A 30 -1.66 -11.30 4.91
N PRO A 31 -0.62 -11.89 5.55
CA PRO A 31 0.76 -11.51 5.26
C PRO A 31 1.13 -11.69 3.78
N ASP A 32 0.76 -12.81 3.17
CA ASP A 32 1.02 -13.10 1.76
C ASP A 32 0.24 -12.17 0.81
N PHE A 33 -0.98 -11.79 1.18
CA PHE A 33 -1.75 -10.78 0.43
C PHE A 33 -1.03 -9.42 0.44
N VAL A 34 -0.58 -8.98 1.61
CA VAL A 34 0.09 -7.70 1.79
C VAL A 34 1.45 -7.68 1.12
N ASP A 35 2.24 -8.75 1.25
CA ASP A 35 3.56 -8.87 0.63
C ASP A 35 3.49 -8.75 -0.90
N ARG A 36 2.50 -9.42 -1.53
CA ARG A 36 2.27 -9.29 -2.97
C ARG A 36 1.87 -7.89 -3.39
N PHE A 37 1.01 -7.22 -2.62
CA PHE A 37 0.63 -5.84 -2.89
C PHE A 37 1.84 -4.91 -2.78
N VAL A 38 2.60 -5.00 -1.69
CA VAL A 38 3.79 -4.17 -1.44
C VAL A 38 4.82 -4.41 -2.55
N THR A 39 5.08 -5.66 -2.90
CA THR A 39 5.99 -6.00 -3.99
C THR A 39 5.56 -5.34 -5.30
N ALA A 40 4.30 -5.55 -5.72
CA ALA A 40 3.77 -4.95 -6.94
C ALA A 40 3.83 -3.41 -6.93
N PHE A 41 3.42 -2.79 -5.82
CA PHE A 41 3.39 -1.32 -5.69
C PHE A 41 4.78 -0.71 -5.75
N TYR A 42 5.74 -1.25 -4.98
CA TYR A 42 7.09 -0.71 -4.92
C TYR A 42 7.90 -1.04 -6.18
N GLU A 43 7.70 -2.19 -6.81
CA GLU A 43 8.37 -2.47 -8.09
C GLU A 43 7.86 -1.53 -9.19
N ASN A 44 6.54 -1.31 -9.28
CA ASN A 44 5.99 -0.34 -10.23
C ASN A 44 6.55 1.06 -10.01
N ARG A 45 6.69 1.47 -8.75
CA ARG A 45 7.18 2.79 -8.35
C ARG A 45 8.68 2.96 -8.61
N ASP A 46 9.49 2.03 -8.12
CA ASP A 46 10.94 2.20 -7.97
C ASP A 46 11.75 1.66 -9.14
N VAL A 47 11.26 0.62 -9.83
CA VAL A 47 11.92 0.00 -10.99
C VAL A 47 11.11 0.11 -12.28
N GLY A 48 9.87 0.60 -12.20
CA GLY A 48 9.05 0.89 -13.37
C GLY A 48 8.44 -0.33 -14.04
N THR A 49 8.15 -1.38 -13.28
CA THR A 49 7.34 -2.52 -13.75
C THR A 49 5.87 -2.14 -13.95
N ASP A 50 5.09 -3.06 -14.53
CA ASP A 50 3.68 -2.87 -14.89
C ASP A 50 2.78 -3.91 -14.18
N HIS A 51 3.04 -4.21 -12.91
CA HIS A 51 2.17 -5.09 -12.13
C HIS A 51 0.78 -4.47 -11.97
N ASP A 52 -0.24 -5.31 -12.09
CA ASP A 52 -1.62 -4.89 -11.86
C ASP A 52 -1.91 -4.77 -10.35
N VAL A 53 -1.71 -3.56 -9.82
CA VAL A 53 -2.00 -3.22 -8.42
C VAL A 53 -3.50 -3.04 -8.16
N GLU A 54 -4.33 -2.84 -9.19
CA GLU A 54 -5.76 -2.56 -9.01
C GLU A 54 -6.51 -3.76 -8.41
N ASN A 55 -6.02 -4.98 -8.65
CA ASN A 55 -6.57 -6.20 -8.08
C ASN A 55 -6.51 -6.28 -6.54
N PHE A 56 -5.66 -5.47 -5.91
CA PHE A 56 -5.53 -5.41 -4.45
C PHE A 56 -6.42 -4.32 -3.83
N LEU A 57 -6.88 -3.36 -4.64
CA LEU A 57 -7.47 -2.12 -4.16
C LEU A 57 -9.00 -2.16 -4.25
N GLN A 58 -9.63 -1.39 -3.39
CA GLN A 58 -11.06 -1.10 -3.46
C GLN A 58 -11.28 0.41 -3.41
N GLY A 59 -11.90 0.94 -4.47
CA GLY A 59 -12.31 2.34 -4.58
C GLY A 59 -11.40 3.16 -5.50
N GLU A 60 -12.01 3.92 -6.41
CA GLU A 60 -11.31 4.65 -7.47
C GLU A 60 -10.33 5.71 -6.96
N ASN A 61 -10.63 6.33 -5.81
CA ASN A 61 -9.81 7.38 -5.22
C ASN A 61 -8.45 6.84 -4.78
N LEU A 62 -8.43 5.69 -4.10
CA LEU A 62 -7.19 5.05 -3.66
C LEU A 62 -6.37 4.56 -4.87
N THR A 63 -7.04 3.93 -5.85
CA THR A 63 -6.38 3.52 -7.10
C THR A 63 -5.70 4.71 -7.79
N THR A 64 -6.43 5.82 -7.95
CA THR A 64 -5.89 7.04 -8.58
C THR A 64 -4.74 7.63 -7.74
N TYR A 65 -4.87 7.65 -6.42
CA TYR A 65 -3.83 8.17 -5.53
C TYR A 65 -2.51 7.40 -5.68
N LEU A 66 -2.57 6.07 -5.62
CA LEU A 66 -1.40 5.21 -5.73
C LEU A 66 -0.81 5.23 -7.14
N SER A 67 -1.64 5.29 -8.19
CA SER A 67 -1.16 5.41 -9.57
C SER A 67 -0.43 6.72 -9.81
N GLU A 68 -0.96 7.85 -9.32
CA GLU A 68 -0.27 9.14 -9.44
C GLU A 68 1.03 9.18 -8.63
N LYS A 69 1.06 8.51 -7.46
CA LYS A 69 2.28 8.36 -6.66
C LYS A 69 3.37 7.58 -7.40
N ILE A 70 3.02 6.49 -8.07
CA ILE A 70 3.92 5.74 -8.95
C ILE A 70 4.41 6.63 -10.09
N ARG A 71 3.48 7.28 -10.81
CA ARG A 71 3.80 8.12 -11.97
C ARG A 71 4.76 9.26 -11.61
N LEU A 72 4.49 9.98 -10.52
CA LEU A 72 5.32 11.09 -10.07
C LEU A 72 6.71 10.62 -9.66
N HIS A 73 6.82 9.49 -8.96
CA HIS A 73 8.13 8.94 -8.60
C HIS A 73 8.95 8.55 -9.84
N ARG A 74 8.34 7.85 -10.81
CA ARG A 74 9.00 7.50 -12.07
C ARG A 74 9.50 8.74 -12.81
N PHE A 75 8.64 9.76 -12.92
CA PHE A 75 8.99 11.05 -13.51
C PHE A 75 10.19 11.72 -12.83
N LEU A 76 10.25 11.68 -11.49
CA LEU A 76 11.39 12.20 -10.75
C LEU A 76 12.65 11.37 -11.04
N CYS A 77 12.58 10.05 -10.92
CA CYS A 77 13.72 9.15 -11.16
C CYS A 77 14.31 9.31 -12.56
N GLU A 78 13.48 9.46 -13.59
CA GLU A 78 13.91 9.70 -14.98
C GLU A 78 14.68 11.02 -15.14
N ARG A 79 14.32 12.06 -14.37
CA ARG A 79 14.99 13.37 -14.46
C ARG A 79 16.29 13.47 -13.70
N VAL A 80 16.38 12.81 -12.55
CA VAL A 80 17.59 12.85 -11.70
C VAL A 80 18.48 11.61 -11.85
N ASN A 81 18.20 10.78 -12.86
CA ASN A 81 18.91 9.54 -13.19
C ASN A 81 19.08 8.58 -11.98
N LEU A 82 18.05 8.45 -11.14
CA LEU A 82 18.06 7.61 -9.94
C LEU A 82 17.54 6.19 -10.20
N GLY A 83 17.73 5.64 -11.39
CA GLY A 83 17.27 4.29 -11.69
C GLY A 83 17.96 3.24 -10.81
N LYS A 84 17.25 2.15 -10.51
CA LYS A 84 17.66 1.13 -9.53
C LYS A 84 17.85 -0.24 -10.18
N THR A 85 18.82 -1.01 -9.67
CA THR A 85 19.12 -2.40 -10.06
C THR A 85 19.36 -3.27 -8.83
N ASN A 86 19.45 -4.60 -9.01
CA ASN A 86 19.56 -5.57 -7.92
C ASN A 86 18.56 -5.29 -6.79
N TYR A 87 17.35 -4.94 -7.20
CA TYR A 87 16.31 -4.45 -6.33
C TYR A 87 15.65 -5.62 -5.60
N SER A 88 15.50 -5.49 -4.29
CA SER A 88 14.79 -6.47 -3.46
C SER A 88 13.94 -5.78 -2.42
N ILE A 89 12.78 -6.36 -2.15
CA ILE A 89 11.84 -5.90 -1.14
C ILE A 89 11.77 -6.98 -0.06
N SER A 90 11.68 -6.57 1.20
CA SER A 90 11.34 -7.45 2.31
C SER A 90 10.29 -6.78 3.18
N THR A 91 9.28 -7.52 3.58
CA THR A 91 8.16 -7.01 4.36
C THR A 91 8.07 -7.71 5.72
N LYS A 92 7.65 -6.96 6.75
CA LYS A 92 7.21 -7.51 8.03
C LYS A 92 5.84 -6.93 8.34
N VAL A 93 4.84 -7.79 8.35
CA VAL A 93 3.46 -7.42 8.67
C VAL A 93 3.24 -7.54 10.17
N ASN A 94 2.88 -6.44 10.81
CA ASN A 94 2.51 -6.44 12.23
C ASN A 94 1.15 -7.09 12.42
N ALA A 95 0.86 -7.51 13.65
CA ALA A 95 -0.43 -8.09 13.98
C ALA A 95 -1.57 -7.11 13.61
N PRO A 96 -2.59 -7.55 12.85
CA PRO A 96 -3.69 -6.69 12.43
C PRO A 96 -4.53 -6.26 13.63
N GLU A 97 -4.92 -4.99 13.67
CA GLU A 97 -5.86 -4.46 14.66
C GLU A 97 -7.25 -4.36 14.03
N GLU A 98 -8.26 -4.97 14.66
CA GLU A 98 -9.64 -4.86 14.18
C GLU A 98 -10.20 -3.46 14.48
N LEU A 99 -10.69 -2.77 13.45
CA LEU A 99 -11.34 -1.46 13.58
C LEU A 99 -12.86 -1.59 13.65
N ASP A 100 -13.41 -2.51 12.85
CA ASP A 100 -14.82 -2.90 12.82
C ASP A 100 -14.91 -4.31 12.22
N LYS A 101 -16.09 -4.92 12.26
CA LYS A 101 -16.37 -6.20 11.62
C LYS A 101 -15.93 -6.16 10.15
N GLU A 102 -15.08 -7.12 9.77
CA GLU A 102 -14.52 -7.24 8.41
C GLU A 102 -13.59 -6.08 8.00
N THR A 103 -13.10 -5.23 8.93
CA THR A 103 -12.17 -4.12 8.63
C THR A 103 -11.01 -4.05 9.63
N TYR A 104 -9.78 -4.02 9.11
CA TYR A 104 -8.56 -4.12 9.90
C TYR A 104 -7.56 -3.02 9.57
N TYR A 105 -6.90 -2.48 10.58
CA TYR A 105 -5.69 -1.69 10.45
C TYR A 105 -4.47 -2.61 10.43
N VAL A 106 -3.58 -2.41 9.47
CA VAL A 106 -2.38 -3.22 9.27
C VAL A 106 -1.19 -2.31 9.03
N SER A 107 -0.19 -2.46 9.90
CA SER A 107 1.08 -1.75 9.79
C SER A 107 2.14 -2.69 9.20
N VAL A 108 2.88 -2.22 8.21
CA VAL A 108 3.82 -3.01 7.41
C VAL A 108 5.17 -2.29 7.39
N ALA A 109 6.20 -2.92 7.97
CA ALA A 109 7.57 -2.45 7.81
C ALA A 109 8.12 -3.00 6.48
N ILE A 110 8.77 -2.13 5.71
CA ILE A 110 9.28 -2.43 4.38
C ILE A 110 10.76 -2.07 4.33
N ASN A 111 11.58 -3.02 3.88
CA ASN A 111 13.00 -2.83 3.63
C ASN A 111 13.28 -3.01 2.14
N LEU A 112 13.83 -1.97 1.52
CA LEU A 112 14.24 -1.94 0.14
C LEU A 112 15.76 -1.99 0.09
N LYS A 113 16.31 -2.84 -0.76
CA LYS A 113 17.75 -2.88 -1.05
C LYS A 113 17.95 -2.81 -2.56
N TYR A 114 18.92 -2.02 -2.99
CA TYR A 114 19.18 -1.79 -4.41
C TYR A 114 20.57 -1.20 -4.65
N ASN A 115 20.97 -1.18 -5.91
CA ASN A 115 22.08 -0.39 -6.42
C ASN A 115 21.55 0.70 -7.35
N TYR A 116 22.14 1.88 -7.35
CA TYR A 116 21.85 2.85 -8.40
C TYR A 116 22.44 2.37 -9.73
N LEU A 117 21.78 2.65 -10.85
CA LEU A 117 22.23 2.27 -12.19
C LEU A 117 23.66 2.77 -12.47
N ASP A 118 23.95 4.01 -12.06
CA ASP A 118 25.24 4.65 -12.28
C ASP A 118 26.33 4.16 -11.30
N LEU A 119 25.93 3.52 -10.20
CA LEU A 119 26.80 2.99 -9.14
C LEU A 119 26.45 1.52 -8.83
N PRO A 120 26.60 0.60 -9.80
CA PRO A 120 26.09 -0.77 -9.69
C PRO A 120 26.83 -1.63 -8.65
N SER A 121 27.99 -1.17 -8.16
CA SER A 121 28.75 -1.81 -7.09
C SER A 121 28.41 -1.29 -5.69
N GLU A 122 27.72 -0.15 -5.58
CA GLU A 122 27.39 0.46 -4.29
C GLU A 122 26.00 0.05 -3.83
N LYS A 123 25.94 -0.67 -2.72
CA LYS A 123 24.68 -1.11 -2.12
C LYS A 123 24.06 0.04 -1.35
N SER A 124 22.83 0.37 -1.72
CA SER A 124 21.97 1.31 -1.03
C SER A 124 20.73 0.59 -0.49
N GLY A 125 20.02 1.24 0.43
CA GLY A 125 18.78 0.70 0.96
C GLY A 125 17.94 1.78 1.63
N ARG A 126 16.68 1.43 1.86
CA ARG A 126 15.69 2.31 2.47
C ARG A 126 14.71 1.49 3.31
N GLY A 127 14.47 1.93 4.53
CA GLY A 127 13.35 1.47 5.37
C GLY A 127 12.17 2.42 5.25
N THR A 128 10.94 1.89 5.27
CA THR A 128 9.72 2.70 5.34
C THR A 128 8.60 1.95 6.04
N LEU A 129 7.59 2.69 6.51
CA LEU A 129 6.39 2.16 7.12
C LEU A 129 5.19 2.43 6.21
N LEU A 130 4.45 1.36 5.90
CA LEU A 130 3.19 1.44 5.18
C LEU A 130 2.06 1.04 6.10
N GLU A 131 1.12 1.96 6.28
CA GLU A 131 -0.12 1.78 7.00
C GLU A 131 -1.23 1.46 5.99
N LEU A 132 -2.01 0.41 6.25
CA LEU A 132 -3.08 -0.07 5.40
C LEU A 132 -4.37 -0.21 6.20
N ILE A 133 -5.49 0.10 5.56
CA ILE A 133 -6.81 -0.34 6.01
C ILE A 133 -7.30 -1.40 5.04
N ILE A 134 -7.57 -2.60 5.59
CA ILE A 134 -7.93 -3.79 4.82
C ILE A 134 -9.35 -4.22 5.16
N SER A 135 -10.17 -4.40 4.13
CA SER A 135 -11.51 -4.95 4.20
C SER A 135 -11.50 -6.42 3.80
N THR A 136 -12.18 -7.27 4.57
CA THR A 136 -12.49 -8.67 4.24
C THR A 136 -13.92 -8.86 3.72
N LYS A 137 -14.66 -7.75 3.53
CA LYS A 137 -16.04 -7.76 3.08
C LYS A 137 -16.18 -8.44 1.73
N GLY A 138 -17.14 -9.37 1.64
CA GLY A 138 -17.35 -10.14 0.41
C GLY A 138 -16.42 -11.35 0.27
N GLY A 139 -15.71 -11.75 1.33
CA GLY A 139 -14.93 -12.98 1.35
C GLY A 139 -13.59 -12.89 0.63
N LYS A 140 -13.02 -11.69 0.52
CA LYS A 140 -11.68 -11.45 -0.03
C LYS A 140 -11.00 -10.29 0.69
N PHE A 141 -9.67 -10.29 0.72
CA PHE A 141 -8.92 -9.10 1.13
C PHE A 141 -8.99 -8.01 0.07
N SER A 142 -9.05 -6.77 0.54
CA SER A 142 -9.03 -5.57 -0.29
C SER A 142 -8.49 -4.40 0.52
N ILE A 143 -7.57 -3.63 -0.04
CA ILE A 143 -7.05 -2.42 0.59
C ILE A 143 -7.99 -1.27 0.25
N ILE A 144 -8.56 -0.64 1.28
CA ILE A 144 -9.53 0.45 1.14
C ILE A 144 -8.95 1.82 1.53
N ASP A 145 -7.80 1.83 2.20
CA ASP A 145 -7.02 3.03 2.46
C ASP A 145 -5.55 2.65 2.65
N ALA A 146 -4.65 3.57 2.32
CA ALA A 146 -3.21 3.37 2.46
C ALA A 146 -2.50 4.69 2.71
N TYR A 147 -1.52 4.65 3.60
CA TYR A 147 -0.62 5.74 3.86
C TYR A 147 0.79 5.21 4.04
N GLU A 148 1.71 5.77 3.28
CA GLU A 148 3.14 5.53 3.50
C GLU A 148 3.66 6.69 4.32
N ALA A 149 4.24 6.40 5.48
CA ALA A 149 4.91 7.40 6.29
C ALA A 149 5.96 8.13 5.44
N LEU A 150 6.03 9.46 5.60
CA LEU A 150 6.90 10.30 4.79
C LEU A 150 8.35 9.82 4.89
N ASP A 151 8.99 9.75 3.74
CA ASP A 151 10.44 9.75 3.61
C ASP A 151 10.98 11.09 4.06
N TYR A 152 11.34 11.20 5.33
CA TYR A 152 12.37 12.16 5.68
C TYR A 152 13.69 11.53 5.25
N TYR A 153 14.16 11.90 4.05
CA TYR A 153 15.59 11.86 3.78
C TYR A 153 16.30 12.47 5.01
N ASP A 154 17.13 11.65 5.67
CA ASP A 154 18.12 11.97 6.73
C ASP A 154 17.88 11.73 8.23
N GLU A 155 16.71 11.35 8.77
CA GLU A 155 16.63 11.17 10.24
C GLU A 155 15.84 9.92 10.67
N ALA A 156 16.54 9.03 11.39
CA ALA A 156 16.10 7.78 12.04
C ALA A 156 15.89 6.54 11.13
N MET A 157 16.77 5.55 11.30
CA MET A 157 16.47 4.15 10.97
C MET A 157 15.15 3.74 11.63
N ILE A 158 14.13 3.41 10.83
CA ILE A 158 12.91 2.75 11.31
C ILE A 158 13.01 1.26 10.93
N MET A 159 13.38 0.46 11.93
CA MET A 159 13.37 -1.01 11.99
C MET A 159 13.87 -1.78 10.75
N ALA A 160 15.20 -1.81 10.58
CA ALA A 160 15.84 -2.83 9.76
C ALA A 160 15.87 -4.17 10.53
N PHE A 161 15.25 -5.21 9.97
CA PHE A 161 15.53 -6.59 10.36
C PHE A 161 16.69 -7.11 9.51
N GLU A 162 17.80 -7.46 10.16
CA GLU A 162 18.84 -8.30 9.58
C GLU A 162 18.86 -9.61 10.37
N ASN A 163 18.64 -10.75 9.70
CA ASN A 163 18.63 -12.08 10.31
C ASN A 163 17.63 -12.28 11.49
N GLY A 164 16.55 -11.48 11.55
CA GLY A 164 15.51 -11.64 12.57
C GLY A 164 15.79 -10.95 13.90
N GLU A 165 16.86 -10.17 14.01
CA GLU A 165 17.13 -9.35 15.20
C GLU A 165 16.69 -7.89 14.99
N GLU A 166 16.08 -7.33 16.03
CA GLU A 166 15.51 -5.98 16.08
C GLU A 166 16.57 -5.02 16.64
N PHE A 167 16.91 -3.96 15.90
CA PHE A 167 17.80 -2.92 16.41
C PHE A 167 17.04 -1.98 17.36
N ASN A 168 17.59 -1.74 18.55
CA ASN A 168 17.02 -0.79 19.52
C ASN A 168 17.14 0.65 18.99
N ALA A 169 16.00 1.35 18.93
CA ALA A 169 15.90 2.75 18.58
C ALA A 169 16.50 3.66 19.68
N ALA A 170 17.24 4.68 19.28
CA ALA A 170 17.49 5.85 20.10
C ALA A 170 16.62 6.99 19.56
N ASP A 171 15.90 7.65 20.47
CA ASP A 171 14.96 8.76 20.21
C ASP A 171 15.63 9.94 19.52
N GLU A 172 14.98 10.52 18.50
CA GLU A 172 14.98 11.97 18.25
C GLU A 172 13.80 12.40 17.35
N MET A 173 13.27 13.60 17.64
CA MET A 173 11.97 14.13 17.22
C MET A 173 11.92 14.69 15.79
N ALA A 174 10.73 14.63 15.17
CA ALA A 174 10.24 15.66 14.26
C ALA A 174 8.80 16.08 14.61
N GLU A 175 8.65 17.21 15.31
CA GLU A 175 7.35 17.90 15.44
C GLU A 175 6.99 18.54 14.09
N GLY A 176 5.98 17.98 13.40
CA GLY A 176 5.42 18.58 12.19
C GLY A 176 4.63 17.58 11.35
N PHE A 177 3.30 17.56 11.50
CA PHE A 177 2.33 16.65 10.87
C PHE A 177 2.35 15.21 11.38
N SER A 178 1.71 14.97 12.54
CA SER A 178 1.25 13.63 12.90
C SER A 178 0.18 13.20 11.88
N PHE A 179 0.54 12.28 10.98
CA PHE A 179 -0.41 11.60 10.13
C PHE A 179 -0.68 10.21 10.73
N ASP A 180 -1.86 10.06 11.32
CA ASP A 180 -2.38 8.78 11.82
C ASP A 180 -3.47 8.30 10.86
N LEU A 181 -3.16 7.29 10.02
CA LEU A 181 -4.13 6.76 9.06
C LEU A 181 -5.39 6.21 9.76
N LYS A 182 -5.21 5.56 10.90
CA LYS A 182 -6.30 4.95 11.67
C LYS A 182 -7.24 6.02 12.20
N GLU A 183 -6.73 7.06 12.85
CA GLU A 183 -7.54 8.19 13.35
C GLU A 183 -8.31 8.87 12.20
N ARG A 184 -7.63 9.14 11.08
CA ARG A 184 -8.26 9.73 9.90
C ARG A 184 -9.33 8.86 9.28
N PHE A 185 -9.11 7.55 9.25
CA PHE A 185 -10.11 6.60 8.76
C PHE A 185 -11.36 6.65 9.64
N LEU A 186 -11.19 6.61 10.96
CA LEU A 186 -12.28 6.64 11.95
C LEU A 186 -13.05 7.97 11.94
N THR A 187 -12.37 9.09 11.65
CA THR A 187 -12.97 10.43 11.58
C THR A 187 -13.49 10.81 10.19
N GLY A 188 -13.27 9.97 9.17
CA GLY A 188 -13.75 10.19 7.80
C GLY A 188 -12.86 11.10 6.93
N HIS A 189 -11.66 11.42 7.38
CA HIS A 189 -10.67 12.28 6.71
C HIS A 189 -9.57 11.50 5.96
N SER A 190 -9.90 10.33 5.40
CA SER A 190 -8.95 9.40 4.80
C SER A 190 -8.98 9.43 3.25
N VAL A 191 -8.02 8.79 2.54
CA VAL A 191 -7.85 8.93 1.08
C VAL A 191 -9.15 8.59 0.33
N ARG A 192 -9.91 7.62 0.84
CA ARG A 192 -11.20 7.22 0.28
C ARG A 192 -12.21 8.37 0.15
N SER A 193 -12.15 9.39 1.02
CA SER A 193 -13.12 10.49 1.05
C SER A 193 -12.66 11.74 0.28
N PHE A 194 -11.46 11.72 -0.33
CA PHE A 194 -10.98 12.84 -1.13
C PHE A 194 -11.68 12.97 -2.48
N ASP A 195 -11.80 14.21 -2.94
CA ASP A 195 -12.25 14.52 -4.30
C ASP A 195 -11.10 14.27 -5.30
N LYS A 196 -11.28 13.27 -6.16
CA LYS A 196 -10.32 12.89 -7.21
C LYS A 196 -9.86 14.07 -8.05
N SER A 197 -10.75 15.01 -8.39
CA SER A 197 -10.41 16.16 -9.25
C SER A 197 -9.40 17.10 -8.57
N LYS A 198 -9.52 17.28 -7.25
CA LYS A 198 -8.60 18.08 -6.46
C LYS A 198 -7.24 17.42 -6.34
N MET A 199 -7.21 16.10 -6.14
CA MET A 199 -5.96 15.35 -6.07
C MET A 199 -5.13 15.47 -7.36
N LEU A 200 -5.78 15.31 -8.53
CA LEU A 200 -5.11 15.47 -9.81
C LEU A 200 -4.57 16.89 -10.03
N THR A 201 -5.29 17.90 -9.54
CA THR A 201 -4.83 19.30 -9.59
C THR A 201 -3.55 19.49 -8.77
N VAL A 202 -3.54 18.98 -7.53
CA VAL A 202 -2.35 19.05 -6.66
C VAL A 202 -1.14 18.34 -7.27
N VAL A 203 -1.34 17.15 -7.83
CA VAL A 203 -0.27 16.39 -8.48
C VAL A 203 0.31 17.17 -9.67
N LYS A 204 -0.54 17.79 -10.48
CA LYS A 204 -0.11 18.63 -11.59
C LYS A 204 0.69 19.85 -11.13
N ASP A 205 0.23 20.53 -10.08
CA ASP A 205 0.95 21.67 -9.51
C ASP A 205 2.32 21.25 -8.95
N MET A 206 2.43 20.06 -8.34
CA MET A 206 3.70 19.50 -7.91
C MET A 206 4.63 19.25 -9.10
N GLU A 207 4.13 18.63 -10.16
CA GLU A 207 4.87 18.37 -11.39
C GLU A 207 5.39 19.67 -12.03
N ASP A 208 4.54 20.68 -12.17
CA ASP A 208 4.90 22.01 -12.70
C ASP A 208 5.96 22.69 -11.83
N ASN A 209 5.85 22.58 -10.50
CA ASN A 209 6.86 23.09 -9.57
C ASN A 209 8.21 22.35 -9.71
N PHE A 210 8.20 21.03 -9.89
CA PHE A 210 9.41 20.26 -10.14
C PHE A 210 10.04 20.62 -11.49
N ILE A 211 9.23 20.78 -12.55
CA ILE A 211 9.71 21.27 -13.86
C ILE A 211 10.37 22.64 -13.70
N SER A 212 9.72 23.56 -13.00
CA SER A 212 10.21 24.91 -12.78
C SER A 212 11.51 24.97 -11.97
N LYS A 213 11.63 24.13 -10.93
CA LYS A 213 12.83 24.09 -10.07
C LYS A 213 14.02 23.36 -10.67
N TYR A 214 13.77 22.35 -11.52
CA TYR A 214 14.79 21.43 -12.00
C TYR A 214 14.94 21.38 -13.55
N GLY A 215 14.21 22.20 -14.32
CA GLY A 215 14.41 22.35 -15.77
C GLY A 215 15.42 23.45 -16.10
N GLU A 216 16.29 23.40 -17.12
CA GLU A 216 16.59 22.41 -18.16
C GLU A 216 17.97 21.74 -17.88
N SER A 217 18.06 20.62 -17.17
CA SER A 217 19.29 19.83 -17.31
C SER A 217 19.24 19.14 -18.67
N LYS A 218 19.82 19.77 -19.69
CA LYS A 218 20.10 19.09 -20.95
C LYS A 218 20.85 17.81 -20.62
N ILE A 219 20.24 16.69 -21.00
CA ILE A 219 20.89 15.40 -21.18
C ILE A 219 22.13 15.70 -22.04
N TYR A 220 23.32 15.57 -21.46
CA TYR A 220 24.59 15.58 -22.16
C TYR A 220 25.11 14.15 -22.24
#